data_AF-A0A919WFM3-F1
#
_entry.id   AF-A0A919WFM3-F1
#
_cell.length_a   1.000
_cell.length_b   1.000
_cell.length_c   1.000
_cell.angle_alpha   90.00
_cell.angle_beta   90.00
_cell.angle_gamma   90.00
#
_symmetry.space_group_name_H-M   'P 1'
#
loop_
_entity.id
_entity.type
_entity.pdbx_description
1 polymer ?
#
loop_
_entity_poly.entity_id
_entity_poly.type
_entity_poly.pdbx_seq_one_letter_code
_entity_poly.pdbx_strand_id
1 'polypeptide(L)'
;MNTHMSTFLNKTITYKILDGLTVKLAIQDNPYQLSLEDLFEMAARINKKRSFLFVSKVLGKHIPISPQKGLHIGALLAARYLEVVKGVTPEQLPLLMSQFKKNQFPQNISPFVAENIEPLIIGFAETATALGHAFFDAFQKAEYVHTTREFLHDVEPSITFEEEHSHATSHRAYLKSPWFERPNEIILVDDEMTTGKTTINIIRSIHEKFPRKSYTIVSILDWRSKEHVEQFQALESDLGITIHSVSLIKGTIDVEGSVKEEDFHEEPIYKRLQVVQQITSIPVLMPSAMYMNGSVNSPYTRYTGRFGITADEQKEALQWLKNIGRMLKEYRSGSKTLVLGSGEFMYMPMRIAANMGANVYYQSTTRSPIYPADRCHYGVRNRFSFLNPENSSVQYYAYNIMENQYDDLFLFFEKEIQWEHLQPKLDQLKRTNITDIKVVYLSEKEGVPKWIRY
;
A
#
# COMPACT_ATOMS: atom_id res chain seq x y z
N MET A 1 17.85 -33.91 15.99
CA MET A 1 18.32 -33.27 17.23
C MET A 1 19.29 -32.17 16.89
N ASN A 2 18.83 -30.92 16.97
CA ASN A 2 19.55 -29.72 17.42
C ASN A 2 18.61 -28.53 17.21
N THR A 3 17.65 -28.43 18.12
CA THR A 3 16.82 -27.26 18.36
C THR A 3 17.70 -26.14 18.90
N HIS A 4 18.15 -25.23 18.03
CA HIS A 4 18.63 -23.93 18.46
C HIS A 4 17.44 -23.05 18.82
N MET A 5 16.92 -23.23 20.05
CA MET A 5 16.17 -22.19 20.74
C MET A 5 17.13 -21.03 21.02
N SER A 6 17.16 -20.03 20.14
CA SER A 6 17.71 -18.72 20.48
C SER A 6 16.63 -17.95 21.23
N THR A 7 16.74 -17.93 22.56
CA THR A 7 15.94 -17.08 23.43
C THR A 7 16.29 -15.61 23.16
N PHE A 8 15.49 -14.94 22.33
CA PHE A 8 15.48 -13.48 22.29
C PHE A 8 14.91 -12.97 23.61
N LEU A 9 15.69 -12.17 24.33
CA LEU A 9 15.19 -11.38 25.46
C LEU A 9 14.08 -10.46 24.90
N ASN A 10 12.84 -10.60 25.39
CA ASN A 10 11.70 -9.78 24.94
C ASN A 10 12.04 -8.27 25.05
N LYS A 11 12.45 -7.65 23.95
CA LYS A 11 12.76 -6.22 23.93
C LYS A 11 11.44 -5.47 23.95
N THR A 12 11.17 -4.79 25.06
CA THR A 12 10.02 -3.89 25.16
C THR A 12 10.45 -2.49 24.73
N ILE A 13 9.69 -1.88 23.83
CA ILE A 13 9.92 -0.52 23.31
C ILE A 13 8.67 0.30 23.60
N THR A 14 8.86 1.50 24.15
CA THR A 14 7.76 2.39 24.52
C THR A 14 7.77 3.64 23.66
N TYR A 15 6.65 3.92 23.01
CA TYR A 15 6.41 5.14 22.24
C TYR A 15 5.46 6.05 23.01
N LYS A 16 5.84 7.32 23.18
CA LYS A 16 4.95 8.37 23.68
C LYS A 16 4.44 9.18 22.50
N ILE A 17 3.11 9.21 22.33
CA ILE A 17 2.42 9.87 21.23
C ILE A 17 1.61 11.02 21.84
N LEU A 18 1.93 12.26 21.42
CA LEU A 18 1.18 13.48 21.77
C LEU A 18 0.72 13.57 23.23
N ASP A 19 1.69 13.46 24.16
CA ASP A 19 1.60 13.68 25.61
C ASP A 19 0.56 12.86 26.40
N GLY A 20 -0.42 12.22 25.74
CA GLY A 20 -1.56 11.52 26.35
C GLY A 20 -1.71 10.06 25.94
N LEU A 21 -0.88 9.54 25.03
CA LEU A 21 -0.96 8.16 24.54
C LEU A 21 0.40 7.46 24.63
N THR A 22 0.43 6.29 25.25
CA THR A 22 1.62 5.44 25.36
C THR A 22 1.36 4.10 24.69
N VAL A 23 2.24 3.71 23.77
CA VAL A 23 2.18 2.41 23.08
C VAL A 23 3.43 1.63 23.44
N LYS A 24 3.27 0.45 24.02
CA LYS A 24 4.34 -0.48 24.36
C LYS A 24 4.31 -1.65 23.39
N LEU A 25 5.44 -1.93 22.76
CA LEU A 25 5.64 -3.08 21.88
C LEU A 25 6.60 -4.06 22.52
N ALA A 26 6.19 -5.30 22.71
CA ALA A 26 7.08 -6.38 23.13
C ALA A 26 7.41 -7.27 21.94
N ILE A 27 8.65 -7.17 21.43
CA ILE A 27 9.08 -7.92 20.25
C ILE A 27 9.35 -9.38 20.62
N GLN A 28 8.73 -10.29 19.87
CA GLN A 28 8.83 -11.74 20.04
C GLN A 28 9.62 -12.41 18.90
N ASP A 29 9.48 -11.93 17.67
CA ASP A 29 10.26 -12.42 16.51
C ASP A 29 10.69 -11.25 15.62
N ASN A 30 11.96 -11.27 15.21
CA ASN A 30 12.59 -10.34 14.26
C ASN A 30 13.76 -11.06 13.59
N PRO A 31 13.49 -12.05 12.73
CA PRO A 31 14.50 -12.98 12.20
C PRO A 31 15.55 -12.27 11.36
N TYR A 32 15.19 -11.17 10.71
CA TYR A 32 16.09 -10.39 9.86
C TYR A 32 16.80 -9.26 10.59
N GLN A 33 16.52 -9.09 11.90
CA GLN A 33 17.08 -8.03 12.74
C GLN A 33 16.90 -6.64 12.10
N LEU A 34 15.68 -6.38 11.61
CA LEU A 34 15.31 -5.08 11.04
C LEU A 34 15.10 -4.06 12.16
N SER A 35 15.50 -2.82 11.94
CA SER A 35 15.15 -1.73 12.85
C SER A 35 13.66 -1.38 12.69
N LEU A 36 12.94 -1.21 13.79
CA LEU A 36 11.55 -0.73 13.73
C LEU A 36 11.47 0.68 13.15
N GLU A 37 12.49 1.50 13.42
CA GLU A 37 12.57 2.87 12.90
C GLU A 37 12.74 2.93 11.38
N ASP A 38 13.19 1.85 10.73
CA ASP A 38 13.27 1.74 9.28
C ASP A 38 11.92 1.36 8.66
N LEU A 39 11.03 0.76 9.46
CA LEU A 39 9.73 0.22 9.04
C LEU A 39 8.58 1.18 9.29
N PHE A 40 8.54 1.87 10.43
CA PHE A 40 7.46 2.79 10.77
C PHE A 40 7.85 3.90 11.74
N GLU A 41 6.98 4.90 11.82
CA GLU A 41 6.85 5.84 12.95
C GLU A 41 5.46 5.74 13.56
N MET A 42 5.26 6.36 14.73
CA MET A 42 3.96 6.38 15.39
C MET A 42 3.25 7.72 15.16
N ALA A 43 1.93 7.67 14.96
CA ALA A 43 1.07 8.85 14.95
C ALA A 43 -0.25 8.58 15.69
N ALA A 44 -1.00 9.64 15.97
CA ALA A 44 -2.33 9.55 16.55
C ALA A 44 -3.39 9.57 15.43
N ARG A 45 -4.41 8.73 15.57
CA ARG A 45 -5.53 8.64 14.62
C ARG A 45 -6.73 9.41 15.15
N ILE A 46 -7.49 10.03 14.24
CA ILE A 46 -8.80 10.63 14.54
C ILE A 46 -9.84 9.51 14.62
N ASN A 47 -9.77 8.68 15.68
CA ASN A 47 -10.67 7.53 15.85
C ASN A 47 -10.82 7.14 17.33
N LYS A 48 -12.07 6.99 17.79
CA LYS A 48 -12.41 6.67 19.18
C LYS A 48 -12.05 5.23 19.61
N LYS A 49 -11.89 4.28 18.68
CA LYS A 49 -11.63 2.85 18.98
C LYS A 49 -10.15 2.47 18.89
N ARG A 50 -9.37 3.15 18.05
CA ARG A 50 -7.91 2.94 17.90
C ARG A 50 -7.24 4.29 17.73
N SER A 51 -6.70 4.82 18.82
CA SER A 51 -6.14 6.18 18.93
C SER A 51 -4.74 6.36 18.34
N PHE A 52 -4.07 5.27 17.96
CA PHE A 52 -2.74 5.29 17.34
C PHE A 52 -2.75 4.72 15.91
N LEU A 53 -1.66 4.97 15.19
CA LEU A 53 -1.39 4.42 13.86
C LEU A 53 0.12 4.14 13.70
N PHE A 54 0.44 3.00 13.11
CA PHE A 54 1.75 2.74 12.54
C PHE A 54 1.88 3.41 11.18
N VAL A 55 2.70 4.45 11.10
CA VAL A 55 2.94 5.20 9.87
C VAL A 55 4.11 4.55 9.15
N SER A 56 3.79 3.72 8.16
CA SER A 56 4.80 2.95 7.42
C SER A 56 5.80 3.83 6.65
N LYS A 57 7.09 3.52 6.81
CA LYS A 57 8.24 4.06 6.08
C LYS A 57 8.67 3.20 4.89
N VAL A 58 7.89 2.18 4.57
CA VAL A 58 8.17 1.23 3.46
C VAL A 58 7.03 1.15 2.45
N LEU A 59 5.83 1.71 2.73
CA LEU A 59 4.68 1.56 1.83
C LEU A 59 4.39 2.77 0.95
N GLY A 60 4.93 3.95 1.27
CA GLY A 60 4.62 5.16 0.54
C GLY A 60 3.16 5.61 0.71
N LYS A 61 2.50 5.26 1.82
CA LYS A 61 1.11 5.67 2.05
C LYS A 61 0.98 7.05 2.69
N HIS A 62 1.77 7.30 3.73
CA HIS A 62 1.69 8.53 4.53
C HIS A 62 3.02 9.30 4.54
N ILE A 63 4.13 8.62 4.26
CA ILE A 63 5.47 9.20 4.19
C ILE A 63 5.99 8.98 2.77
N PRO A 64 6.49 10.02 2.07
CA PRO A 64 7.22 9.82 0.82
C PRO A 64 8.44 8.92 1.02
N ILE A 65 8.53 7.84 0.24
CA ILE A 65 9.63 6.87 0.29
C ILE A 65 10.45 6.86 -1.01
N SER A 66 11.65 6.29 -0.98
CA SER A 66 12.25 5.79 -2.21
C SER A 66 11.34 4.70 -2.79
N PRO A 67 10.91 4.77 -4.06
CA PRO A 67 9.97 3.79 -4.62
C PRO A 67 10.55 2.37 -4.62
N GLN A 68 11.86 2.23 -4.81
CA GLN A 68 12.53 0.93 -4.75
C GLN A 68 12.45 0.31 -3.34
N LYS A 69 12.42 1.11 -2.26
CA LYS A 69 12.25 0.61 -0.89
C LYS A 69 10.91 -0.13 -0.71
N GLY A 70 9.84 0.39 -1.30
CA GLY A 70 8.52 -0.25 -1.22
C GLY A 70 8.36 -1.49 -2.09
N LEU A 71 9.15 -1.62 -3.16
CA LEU A 71 9.24 -2.86 -3.92
C LEU A 71 10.07 -3.91 -3.17
N HIS A 72 11.15 -3.46 -2.53
CA HIS A 72 12.08 -4.32 -1.80
C HIS A 72 11.45 -5.01 -0.59
N ILE A 73 10.53 -4.34 0.12
CA ILE A 73 9.83 -4.95 1.26
C ILE A 73 8.96 -6.15 0.83
N GLY A 74 8.38 -6.10 -0.38
CA GLY A 74 7.65 -7.23 -0.97
C GLY A 74 8.55 -8.44 -1.20
N ALA A 75 9.77 -8.23 -1.71
CA ALA A 75 10.76 -9.29 -1.87
C ALA A 75 11.22 -9.88 -0.52
N LEU A 76 11.40 -9.07 0.52
CA LEU A 76 11.71 -9.59 1.87
C LEU A 76 10.57 -10.45 2.43
N LEU A 77 9.31 -10.06 2.21
CA LEU A 77 8.15 -10.87 2.60
C LEU A 77 8.09 -12.19 1.82
N ALA A 78 8.40 -12.19 0.52
CA ALA A 78 8.46 -13.40 -0.29
C ALA A 78 9.57 -14.35 0.17
N ALA A 79 10.73 -13.82 0.56
CA ALA A 79 11.79 -14.61 1.17
C ALA A 79 11.33 -15.21 2.51
N ARG A 80 10.63 -14.43 3.34
CA ARG A 80 10.10 -14.91 4.62
C ARG A 80 9.02 -15.98 4.43
N TYR A 81 8.19 -15.85 3.41
CA TYR A 81 7.21 -16.85 3.01
C TYR A 81 7.88 -18.19 2.66
N LEU A 82 8.96 -18.17 1.86
CA LEU A 82 9.70 -19.40 1.52
C LEU A 82 10.28 -20.08 2.77
N GLU A 83 10.85 -19.31 3.70
CA GLU A 83 11.40 -19.87 4.94
C GLU A 83 10.32 -20.50 5.83
N VAL A 84 9.21 -19.79 6.04
CA VAL A 84 8.17 -20.17 7.01
C VAL A 84 7.24 -21.27 6.45
N VAL A 85 6.85 -21.15 5.18
CA VAL A 85 5.82 -22.02 4.58
C VAL A 85 6.43 -23.17 3.79
N LYS A 86 7.56 -22.93 3.09
CA LYS A 86 8.20 -23.94 2.24
C LYS A 86 9.45 -24.56 2.87
N GLY A 87 9.94 -24.02 3.98
CA GLY A 87 11.15 -24.51 4.65
C GLY A 87 12.43 -24.28 3.84
N VAL A 88 12.41 -23.31 2.92
CA VAL A 88 13.53 -23.02 2.01
C VAL A 88 14.04 -21.60 2.26
N THR A 89 15.34 -21.47 2.53
CA THR A 89 16.00 -20.17 2.56
C THR A 89 16.45 -19.80 1.15
N PRO A 90 15.94 -18.71 0.55
CA PRO A 90 16.34 -18.32 -0.81
C PRO A 90 17.76 -17.75 -0.84
N GLU A 91 18.49 -18.06 -1.90
CA GLU A 91 19.88 -17.61 -2.11
C GLU A 91 20.03 -16.07 -2.09
N GLN A 92 18.97 -15.35 -2.47
CA GLN A 92 18.93 -13.89 -2.54
C GLN A 92 18.80 -13.23 -1.15
N LEU A 93 18.39 -13.96 -0.11
CA LEU A 93 18.07 -13.38 1.20
C LEU A 93 19.22 -12.56 1.81
N PRO A 94 20.49 -13.03 1.86
CA PRO A 94 21.59 -12.25 2.42
C PRO A 94 21.79 -10.91 1.72
N LEU A 95 21.62 -10.89 0.39
CA LEU A 95 21.72 -9.67 -0.42
C LEU A 95 20.55 -8.72 -0.12
N LEU A 96 19.31 -9.23 -0.12
CA LEU A 96 18.11 -8.44 0.19
C LEU A 96 18.20 -7.80 1.57
N MET A 97 18.67 -8.55 2.58
CA MET A 97 18.86 -8.03 3.94
C MET A 97 19.95 -6.95 3.98
N SER A 98 21.09 -7.18 3.31
CA SER A 98 22.18 -6.20 3.25
C SER A 98 21.73 -4.89 2.59
N GLN A 99 21.02 -5.00 1.47
CA GLN A 99 20.45 -3.88 0.73
C GLN A 99 19.48 -3.05 1.57
N PHE A 100 18.58 -3.71 2.31
CA PHE A 100 17.63 -3.02 3.18
C PHE A 100 18.34 -2.28 4.33
N LYS A 101 19.26 -2.95 5.03
CA LYS A 101 20.02 -2.36 6.16
C LYS A 101 20.92 -1.20 5.73
N LYS A 102 21.43 -1.22 4.49
CA LYS A 102 22.26 -0.14 3.93
C LYS A 102 21.44 0.95 3.24
N ASN A 103 20.11 0.82 3.18
CA ASN A 103 19.21 1.71 2.44
C ASN A 103 19.62 1.84 0.95
N GLN A 104 20.02 0.72 0.34
CA GLN A 104 20.51 0.60 -1.04
C GLN A 104 19.65 -0.38 -1.82
N PHE A 105 18.68 0.14 -2.57
CA PHE A 105 17.68 -0.70 -3.25
C PHE A 105 17.94 -0.75 -4.76
N PRO A 106 18.00 -1.95 -5.37
CA PRO A 106 18.14 -2.08 -6.81
C PRO A 106 16.86 -1.60 -7.53
N GLN A 107 16.99 -1.21 -8.80
CA GLN A 107 15.82 -0.83 -9.59
C GLN A 107 14.86 -2.00 -9.85
N ASN A 108 15.40 -3.21 -9.96
CA ASN A 108 14.62 -4.43 -10.22
C ASN A 108 15.17 -5.58 -9.38
N ILE A 109 14.27 -6.45 -8.95
CA ILE A 109 14.57 -7.72 -8.28
C ILE A 109 13.93 -8.80 -9.16
N SER A 110 14.73 -9.77 -9.60
CA SER A 110 14.21 -10.89 -10.40
C SER A 110 13.36 -11.82 -9.53
N PRO A 111 12.29 -12.42 -10.09
CA PRO A 111 11.49 -13.39 -9.35
C PRO A 111 12.34 -14.62 -8.97
N PHE A 112 12.21 -15.06 -7.72
CA PHE A 112 13.00 -16.15 -7.13
C PHE A 112 12.14 -17.22 -6.45
N VAL A 113 10.82 -17.03 -6.35
CA VAL A 113 9.89 -18.10 -5.95
C VAL A 113 9.60 -18.96 -7.18
N ALA A 114 9.92 -20.25 -7.08
CA ALA A 114 9.91 -21.21 -8.18
C ALA A 114 8.53 -21.42 -8.80
N GLU A 115 8.51 -21.80 -10.08
CA GLU A 115 7.28 -22.00 -10.88
C GLU A 115 6.31 -23.05 -10.34
N ASN A 116 6.77 -24.00 -9.50
CA ASN A 116 5.90 -25.00 -8.88
C ASN A 116 5.08 -24.46 -7.69
N ILE A 117 5.35 -23.23 -7.25
CA ILE A 117 4.60 -22.55 -6.19
C ILE A 117 3.68 -21.54 -6.87
N GLU A 118 2.43 -21.95 -7.11
CA GLU A 118 1.46 -21.19 -7.92
C GLU A 118 0.25 -20.72 -7.11
N PRO A 119 0.41 -19.83 -6.11
CA PRO A 119 -0.70 -19.36 -5.29
C PRO A 119 -1.58 -18.33 -6.00
N LEU A 120 -2.79 -18.16 -5.48
CA LEU A 120 -3.59 -16.94 -5.67
C LEU A 120 -3.28 -15.96 -4.53
N ILE A 121 -2.70 -14.82 -4.87
CA ILE A 121 -2.30 -13.78 -3.93
C ILE A 121 -3.36 -12.67 -3.93
N ILE A 122 -3.84 -12.30 -2.75
CA ILE A 122 -4.86 -11.27 -2.55
C ILE A 122 -4.28 -10.17 -1.66
N GLY A 123 -4.01 -9.00 -2.23
CA GLY A 123 -3.61 -7.81 -1.48
C GLY A 123 -4.81 -7.06 -0.90
N PHE A 124 -4.73 -6.59 0.34
CA PHE A 124 -5.84 -5.87 0.97
C PHE A 124 -5.80 -4.37 0.68
N ALA A 125 -6.94 -3.84 0.21
CA ALA A 125 -7.15 -2.41 0.18
C ALA A 125 -7.16 -1.83 1.60
N GLU A 126 -6.78 -0.58 1.78
CA GLU A 126 -6.18 0.29 0.77
C GLU A 126 -4.65 0.18 0.75
N THR A 127 -4.05 0.01 1.93
CA THR A 127 -2.61 0.18 2.17
C THR A 127 -1.76 -0.95 1.60
N ALA A 128 -2.27 -2.19 1.56
CA ALA A 128 -1.52 -3.36 1.12
C ALA A 128 -1.72 -3.70 -0.37
N THR A 129 -2.36 -2.83 -1.15
CA THR A 129 -2.47 -2.96 -2.62
C THR A 129 -1.08 -3.02 -3.26
N ALA A 130 -0.26 -1.98 -3.09
CA ALA A 130 1.11 -2.00 -3.61
C ALA A 130 2.01 -3.04 -2.96
N LEU A 131 1.81 -3.33 -1.67
CA LEU A 131 2.57 -4.35 -0.94
C LEU A 131 2.34 -5.75 -1.51
N GLY A 132 1.08 -6.13 -1.70
CA GLY A 132 0.69 -7.43 -2.26
C GLY A 132 1.20 -7.61 -3.68
N HIS A 133 1.13 -6.56 -4.49
CA HIS A 133 1.66 -6.61 -5.87
C HIS A 133 3.19 -6.70 -5.87
N ALA A 134 3.89 -5.96 -5.00
CA ALA A 134 5.34 -6.06 -4.85
C ALA A 134 5.79 -7.43 -4.28
N PHE A 135 4.99 -8.05 -3.43
CA PHE A 135 5.21 -9.43 -2.96
C PHE A 135 5.06 -10.43 -4.11
N PHE A 136 3.99 -10.27 -4.91
CA PHE A 136 3.73 -11.08 -6.10
C PHE A 136 4.86 -11.00 -7.16
N ASP A 137 5.56 -9.86 -7.27
CA ASP A 137 6.70 -9.71 -8.19
C ASP A 137 7.83 -10.72 -7.97
N ALA A 138 7.91 -11.34 -6.79
CA ALA A 138 8.91 -12.35 -6.49
C ALA A 138 8.59 -13.73 -7.08
N PHE A 139 7.38 -13.94 -7.62
CA PHE A 139 6.88 -15.24 -8.09
C PHE A 139 7.09 -15.43 -9.59
N GLN A 140 7.68 -16.56 -9.99
CA GLN A 140 7.83 -16.93 -11.40
C GLN A 140 6.49 -17.32 -12.03
N LYS A 141 5.59 -17.91 -11.22
CA LYS A 141 4.24 -18.29 -11.61
C LYS A 141 3.28 -18.10 -10.42
N ALA A 142 2.32 -17.21 -10.56
CA ALA A 142 1.28 -16.93 -9.58
C ALA A 142 0.18 -16.08 -10.22
N GLU A 143 -0.91 -15.91 -9.48
CA GLU A 143 -2.01 -15.00 -9.82
C GLU A 143 -2.14 -13.98 -8.70
N TYR A 144 -2.36 -12.70 -9.06
CA TYR A 144 -2.52 -11.63 -8.09
C TYR A 144 -3.79 -10.84 -8.34
N VAL A 145 -4.52 -10.56 -7.27
CA VAL A 145 -5.61 -9.59 -7.23
C VAL A 145 -5.52 -8.75 -5.96
N HIS A 146 -6.09 -7.55 -5.95
CA HIS A 146 -6.32 -6.85 -4.68
C HIS A 146 -7.79 -6.57 -4.44
N THR A 147 -8.18 -6.52 -3.17
CA THR A 147 -9.50 -6.02 -2.81
C THR A 147 -9.58 -4.52 -3.06
N THR A 148 -10.78 -4.00 -3.14
CA THR A 148 -11.07 -2.59 -3.33
C THR A 148 -12.31 -2.17 -2.57
N ARG A 149 -12.35 -0.92 -2.14
CA ARG A 149 -13.55 -0.30 -1.57
C ARG A 149 -14.43 0.36 -2.63
N GLU A 150 -14.02 0.34 -3.90
CA GLU A 150 -14.79 0.90 -5.01
C GLU A 150 -15.97 0.00 -5.40
N PHE A 151 -17.10 0.65 -5.70
CA PHE A 151 -18.27 0.00 -6.28
C PHE A 151 -18.30 0.20 -7.80
N LEU A 152 -18.43 -0.90 -8.54
CA LEU A 152 -18.56 -0.90 -9.99
C LEU A 152 -20.04 -1.13 -10.35
N HIS A 153 -20.64 -0.17 -11.07
CA HIS A 153 -22.08 -0.10 -11.29
C HIS A 153 -22.65 -1.24 -12.16
N ASP A 154 -21.79 -1.97 -12.88
CA ASP A 154 -22.19 -3.05 -13.79
C ASP A 154 -21.30 -4.30 -13.70
N VAL A 155 -20.53 -4.43 -12.61
CA VAL A 155 -19.67 -5.60 -12.39
C VAL A 155 -19.98 -6.16 -11.02
N GLU A 156 -20.47 -7.39 -10.98
CA GLU A 156 -20.67 -8.08 -9.71
C GLU A 156 -19.30 -8.46 -9.11
N PRO A 157 -19.05 -8.13 -7.83
CA PRO A 157 -17.85 -8.58 -7.15
C PRO A 157 -17.90 -10.09 -6.95
N SER A 158 -16.82 -10.80 -7.26
CA SER A 158 -16.70 -12.24 -7.05
C SER A 158 -16.79 -12.58 -5.58
N ILE A 159 -16.20 -11.72 -4.73
CA ILE A 159 -16.27 -11.81 -3.28
C ILE A 159 -16.48 -10.42 -2.69
N THR A 160 -17.43 -10.33 -1.76
CA THR A 160 -17.66 -9.15 -0.93
C THR A 160 -17.39 -9.53 0.52
N PHE A 161 -16.64 -8.70 1.22
CA PHE A 161 -16.34 -8.84 2.62
C PHE A 161 -16.88 -7.61 3.35
N GLU A 162 -17.75 -7.83 4.32
CA GLU A 162 -18.26 -6.78 5.17
C GLU A 162 -17.39 -6.68 6.43
N GLU A 163 -16.80 -5.52 6.69
CA GLU A 163 -16.22 -5.23 8.00
C GLU A 163 -17.37 -5.14 9.03
N GLU A 164 -17.19 -5.62 10.27
CA GLU A 164 -18.19 -5.68 11.37
C GLU A 164 -18.78 -4.31 11.79
N HIS A 165 -18.58 -3.24 11.03
CA HIS A 165 -19.21 -1.94 11.21
C HIS A 165 -20.21 -1.72 10.08
N SER A 166 -21.47 -2.00 10.41
CA SER A 166 -22.69 -2.04 9.59
C SER A 166 -23.04 -0.77 8.79
N HIS A 167 -22.14 0.20 8.65
CA HIS A 167 -22.46 1.49 8.04
C HIS A 167 -21.49 2.04 6.97
N ALA A 168 -20.32 1.47 6.63
CA ALA A 168 -19.52 2.16 5.57
C ALA A 168 -18.41 1.44 4.77
N THR A 169 -17.88 0.25 5.06
CA THR A 169 -16.68 -0.22 4.32
C THR A 169 -16.66 -1.70 3.98
N SER A 170 -17.30 -2.06 2.87
CA SER A 170 -17.15 -3.38 2.25
C SER A 170 -15.90 -3.43 1.37
N HIS A 171 -15.10 -4.48 1.54
CA HIS A 171 -14.04 -4.87 0.62
C HIS A 171 -14.62 -5.75 -0.49
N ARG A 172 -14.25 -5.49 -1.74
CA ARG A 172 -14.70 -6.23 -2.92
C ARG A 172 -13.50 -6.75 -3.68
N ALA A 173 -13.59 -7.96 -4.23
CA ALA A 173 -12.65 -8.47 -5.20
C ALA A 173 -13.37 -8.65 -6.54
N TYR A 174 -12.85 -8.04 -7.61
CA TYR A 174 -13.40 -8.14 -8.96
C TYR A 174 -12.52 -9.05 -9.81
N LEU A 175 -12.68 -10.36 -9.63
CA LEU A 175 -11.90 -11.38 -10.32
C LEU A 175 -12.77 -12.25 -11.23
N LYS A 176 -12.30 -12.58 -12.42
CA LYS A 176 -12.99 -13.55 -13.29
C LYS A 176 -12.72 -14.99 -12.81
N SER A 177 -13.77 -15.81 -12.73
CA SER A 177 -13.63 -17.29 -12.66
C SER A 177 -12.84 -17.73 -13.92
N PRO A 178 -11.72 -18.47 -13.77
CA PRO A 178 -11.62 -19.67 -12.92
C PRO A 178 -10.56 -19.63 -11.80
N TRP A 179 -9.94 -18.50 -11.45
CA TRP A 179 -8.81 -18.50 -10.50
C TRP A 179 -9.20 -18.98 -9.10
N PHE A 180 -10.39 -18.57 -8.62
CA PHE A 180 -10.96 -19.05 -7.37
C PHE A 180 -11.37 -20.54 -7.40
N GLU A 181 -11.46 -21.18 -8.56
CA GLU A 181 -11.84 -22.59 -8.67
C GLU A 181 -10.64 -23.54 -8.56
N ARG A 182 -9.42 -23.02 -8.72
CA ARG A 182 -8.19 -23.83 -8.63
C ARG A 182 -7.87 -24.20 -7.18
N PRO A 183 -7.39 -25.42 -6.87
CA PRO A 183 -7.18 -25.86 -5.48
C PRO A 183 -5.95 -25.25 -4.80
N ASN A 184 -5.20 -24.39 -5.50
CA ASN A 184 -3.95 -23.79 -5.07
C ASN A 184 -4.12 -22.93 -3.80
N GLU A 185 -3.04 -22.82 -3.04
CA GLU A 185 -2.94 -21.98 -1.83
C GLU A 185 -3.41 -20.54 -2.09
N ILE A 186 -4.14 -19.97 -1.13
CA ILE A 186 -4.50 -18.54 -1.15
C ILE A 186 -3.61 -17.80 -0.15
N ILE A 187 -2.92 -16.77 -0.63
CA ILE A 187 -2.07 -15.90 0.19
C ILE A 187 -2.76 -14.55 0.36
N LEU A 188 -3.05 -14.16 1.60
CA LEU A 188 -3.65 -12.88 1.96
C LEU A 188 -2.54 -11.93 2.43
N VAL A 189 -2.38 -10.78 1.78
CA VAL A 189 -1.32 -9.81 2.10
C VAL A 189 -1.92 -8.55 2.69
N ASP A 190 -1.46 -8.19 3.89
CA ASP A 190 -1.80 -6.95 4.58
C ASP A 190 -0.53 -6.23 5.07
N ASP A 191 -0.62 -4.98 5.54
CA ASP A 191 0.53 -4.29 6.12
C ASP A 191 0.77 -4.66 7.59
N GLU A 192 -0.32 -4.83 8.35
CA GLU A 192 -0.28 -5.08 9.79
C GLU A 192 -1.38 -6.06 10.22
N MET A 193 -1.04 -7.00 11.10
CA MET A 193 -2.00 -7.88 11.78
C MET A 193 -2.18 -7.46 13.24
N THR A 194 -3.42 -7.31 13.70
CA THR A 194 -3.76 -6.96 15.11
C THR A 194 -4.70 -7.96 15.76
N THR A 195 -6.00 -7.86 15.52
CA THR A 195 -6.98 -8.86 15.99
C THR A 195 -7.11 -10.00 14.99
N GLY A 196 -6.90 -9.72 13.70
CA GLY A 196 -7.05 -10.68 12.61
C GLY A 196 -8.49 -11.08 12.30
N LYS A 197 -9.49 -10.43 12.92
CA LYS A 197 -10.92 -10.67 12.65
C LYS A 197 -11.28 -10.53 11.17
N THR A 198 -10.80 -9.47 10.52
CA THR A 198 -11.02 -9.25 9.08
C THR A 198 -10.51 -10.44 8.27
N THR A 199 -9.30 -10.92 8.57
CA THR A 199 -8.70 -12.08 7.91
C THR A 199 -9.49 -13.36 8.15
N ILE A 200 -9.93 -13.62 9.38
CA ILE A 200 -10.79 -14.78 9.72
C ILE A 200 -12.09 -14.75 8.92
N ASN A 201 -12.77 -13.61 8.88
CA ASN A 201 -14.04 -13.45 8.15
C ASN A 201 -13.84 -13.62 6.64
N ILE A 202 -12.72 -13.12 6.10
CA ILE A 202 -12.33 -13.32 4.71
C ILE A 202 -12.07 -14.80 4.41
N ILE A 203 -11.29 -15.50 5.25
CA ILE A 203 -11.01 -16.93 5.07
C ILE A 203 -12.32 -17.72 5.08
N ARG A 204 -13.23 -17.49 6.04
CA ARG A 204 -14.54 -18.16 6.08
C ARG A 204 -15.34 -17.90 4.79
N SER A 205 -15.46 -16.64 4.38
CA SER A 205 -16.22 -16.25 3.19
C SER A 205 -15.66 -16.86 1.89
N ILE A 206 -14.33 -16.91 1.77
CA ILE A 206 -13.67 -17.58 0.63
C ILE A 206 -13.91 -19.09 0.73
N HIS A 207 -13.68 -19.70 1.90
CA HIS A 207 -13.71 -21.15 2.07
C HIS A 207 -15.10 -21.74 1.84
N GLU A 208 -16.16 -21.02 2.22
CA GLU A 208 -17.56 -21.43 1.98
C GLU A 208 -17.87 -21.62 0.49
N LYS A 209 -17.28 -20.80 -0.39
CA LYS A 209 -17.52 -20.85 -1.84
C LYS A 209 -16.42 -21.61 -2.60
N PHE A 210 -15.19 -21.47 -2.13
CA PHE A 210 -13.97 -21.92 -2.78
C PHE A 210 -13.03 -22.57 -1.74
N PRO A 211 -13.35 -23.80 -1.28
CA PRO A 211 -12.56 -24.47 -0.26
C PRO A 211 -11.08 -24.59 -0.65
N ARG A 212 -10.21 -24.47 0.35
CA ARG A 212 -8.75 -24.66 0.22
C ARG A 212 -8.22 -25.45 1.39
N LYS A 213 -7.16 -26.23 1.15
CA LYS A 213 -6.44 -26.93 2.22
C LYS A 213 -5.52 -26.02 3.02
N SER A 214 -5.03 -24.94 2.40
CA SER A 214 -4.04 -24.05 2.99
C SER A 214 -4.32 -22.60 2.63
N TYR A 215 -4.21 -21.75 3.64
CA TYR A 215 -4.15 -20.30 3.53
C TYR A 215 -2.85 -19.81 4.15
N THR A 216 -2.28 -18.75 3.59
CA THR A 216 -1.16 -18.05 4.21
C THR A 216 -1.49 -16.58 4.36
N ILE A 217 -1.09 -16.02 5.48
CA ILE A 217 -1.29 -14.61 5.79
C ILE A 217 0.08 -13.96 5.90
N VAL A 218 0.30 -12.91 5.12
CA VAL A 218 1.57 -12.20 5.02
C VAL A 218 1.36 -10.77 5.50
N SER A 219 2.15 -10.33 6.48
CA SER A 219 2.15 -8.93 6.91
C SER A 219 3.56 -8.43 7.24
N ILE A 220 3.78 -7.11 7.20
CA ILE A 220 5.06 -6.55 7.66
C ILE A 220 5.15 -6.72 9.18
N LEU A 221 4.06 -6.40 9.87
CA LEU A 221 3.96 -6.42 11.33
C LEU A 221 2.85 -7.39 11.78
N ASP A 222 3.11 -8.17 12.83
CA ASP A 222 2.10 -8.99 13.51
C ASP A 222 2.11 -8.71 15.01
N TRP A 223 1.04 -8.09 15.50
CA TRP A 223 0.84 -7.68 16.89
C TRP A 223 -0.26 -8.48 17.60
N ARG A 224 -0.64 -9.64 17.07
CA ARG A 224 -1.67 -10.49 17.69
C ARG A 224 -1.28 -10.88 19.10
N SER A 225 -2.24 -10.73 20.01
CA SER A 225 -2.16 -11.32 21.34
C SER A 225 -2.28 -12.84 21.26
N LYS A 226 -2.01 -13.52 22.38
CA LYS A 226 -2.13 -14.98 22.46
C LYS A 226 -3.56 -15.42 22.13
N GLU A 227 -4.57 -14.71 22.64
CA GLU A 227 -5.98 -15.00 22.40
C GLU A 227 -6.32 -14.88 20.91
N HIS A 228 -5.80 -13.86 20.21
CA HIS A 228 -6.02 -13.72 18.78
C HIS A 228 -5.32 -14.81 17.98
N VAL A 229 -4.14 -15.28 18.39
CA VAL A 229 -3.48 -16.44 17.74
C VAL A 229 -4.31 -17.72 17.93
N GLU A 230 -4.86 -17.95 19.12
CA GLU A 230 -5.73 -19.08 19.42
C GLU A 230 -7.02 -19.07 18.55
N GLN A 231 -7.55 -17.89 18.20
CA GLN A 231 -8.70 -17.78 17.28
C GLN A 231 -8.38 -18.30 15.87
N PHE A 232 -7.14 -18.16 15.39
CA PHE A 232 -6.75 -18.75 14.10
C PHE A 232 -6.61 -20.27 14.20
N GLN A 233 -6.11 -20.79 15.32
CA GLN A 233 -6.02 -22.24 15.56
C GLN A 233 -7.40 -22.89 15.68
N ALA A 234 -8.35 -22.19 16.30
CA ALA A 234 -9.76 -22.59 16.31
C ALA A 234 -10.33 -22.61 14.89
N LEU A 235 -10.06 -21.60 14.07
CA LEU A 235 -10.49 -21.57 12.66
C LEU A 235 -9.89 -22.72 11.84
N GLU A 236 -8.60 -23.05 12.04
CA GLU A 236 -7.95 -24.22 11.41
C GLU A 236 -8.69 -25.51 11.76
N SER A 237 -9.03 -25.69 13.03
CA SER A 237 -9.75 -26.86 13.54
C SER A 237 -11.17 -26.94 13.01
N ASP A 238 -11.90 -25.81 12.99
CA ASP A 238 -13.28 -25.70 12.51
C ASP A 238 -13.41 -26.04 11.02
N LEU A 239 -12.47 -25.56 10.20
CA LEU A 239 -12.52 -25.72 8.74
C LEU A 239 -11.70 -26.91 8.23
N GLY A 240 -10.90 -27.56 9.08
CA GLY A 240 -10.00 -28.64 8.65
C GLY A 240 -8.92 -28.18 7.67
N ILE A 241 -8.38 -26.98 7.89
CA ILE A 241 -7.38 -26.32 7.03
C ILE A 241 -6.10 -26.02 7.78
N THR A 242 -5.05 -25.65 7.04
CA THR A 242 -3.82 -25.06 7.60
C THR A 242 -3.77 -23.57 7.31
N ILE A 243 -3.43 -22.77 8.32
CA ILE A 243 -3.22 -21.33 8.19
C ILE A 243 -1.79 -20.97 8.62
N HIS A 244 -0.96 -20.57 7.66
CA HIS A 244 0.37 -20.05 7.96
C HIS A 244 0.33 -18.55 8.23
N SER A 245 1.12 -18.08 9.20
CA SER A 245 1.32 -16.66 9.47
C SER A 245 2.77 -16.28 9.21
N VAL A 246 2.98 -15.33 8.30
CA VAL A 246 4.28 -14.88 7.83
C VAL A 246 4.40 -13.38 8.16
N SER A 247 5.37 -13.02 8.99
CA SER A 247 5.67 -11.61 9.24
C SER A 247 7.17 -11.33 9.34
N LEU A 248 7.55 -10.09 9.09
CA LEU A 248 8.94 -9.62 9.27
C LEU A 248 9.21 -9.27 10.74
N ILE A 249 8.21 -8.74 11.44
CA ILE A 249 8.25 -8.47 12.87
C ILE A 249 6.99 -9.07 13.51
N LYS A 250 7.19 -9.78 14.62
CA LYS A 250 6.10 -10.28 15.47
C LYS A 250 6.29 -9.80 16.90
N GLY A 251 5.20 -9.45 17.56
CA GLY A 251 5.21 -9.09 18.97
C GLY A 251 3.81 -8.94 19.54
N THR A 252 3.71 -8.33 20.70
CA THR A 252 2.45 -7.86 21.27
C THR A 252 2.46 -6.35 21.43
N ILE A 253 1.27 -5.77 21.44
CA ILE A 253 1.05 -4.35 21.63
C ILE A 253 0.17 -4.12 22.86
N ASP A 254 0.57 -3.15 23.68
CA ASP A 254 -0.21 -2.63 24.79
C ASP A 254 -0.34 -1.11 24.65
N VAL A 255 -1.53 -0.58 24.91
CA VAL A 255 -1.87 0.83 24.64
C VAL A 255 -2.55 1.41 25.86
N GLU A 256 -1.95 2.47 26.39
CA GLU A 256 -2.43 3.19 27.56
C GLU A 256 -2.69 4.65 27.21
N GLY A 257 -3.81 5.19 27.69
CA GLY A 257 -4.20 6.58 27.49
C GLY A 257 -4.99 6.83 26.20
N SER A 258 -5.26 8.10 25.95
CA SER A 258 -6.07 8.58 24.83
C SER A 258 -5.70 10.02 24.53
N VAL A 259 -5.70 10.40 23.26
CA VAL A 259 -5.58 11.82 22.88
C VAL A 259 -6.98 12.39 22.69
N LYS A 260 -7.28 13.55 23.27
CA LYS A 260 -8.60 14.18 23.13
C LYS A 260 -8.64 15.02 21.85
N GLU A 261 -9.79 15.08 21.19
CA GLU A 261 -10.00 15.93 20.00
C GLU A 261 -9.71 17.42 20.29
N GLU A 262 -9.93 17.86 21.53
CA GLU A 262 -9.70 19.22 22.02
C GLU A 262 -8.22 19.61 22.11
N ASP A 263 -7.30 18.62 22.16
CA ASP A 263 -5.85 18.86 22.23
C ASP A 263 -5.27 19.31 20.86
N PHE A 264 -6.10 19.30 19.81
CA PHE A 264 -5.69 19.55 18.43
C PHE A 264 -6.23 20.88 17.91
N HIS A 265 -5.41 21.92 18.02
CA HIS A 265 -5.66 23.19 17.33
C HIS A 265 -5.03 23.16 15.93
N GLU A 266 -5.83 22.94 14.90
CA GLU A 266 -5.44 23.36 13.55
C GLU A 266 -5.69 24.86 13.43
N GLU A 267 -4.61 25.66 13.41
CA GLU A 267 -4.77 27.04 12.97
C GLU A 267 -5.20 27.06 11.51
N PRO A 268 -6.33 27.68 11.17
CA PRO A 268 -6.72 27.84 9.78
C PRO A 268 -5.71 28.75 9.09
N ILE A 269 -4.90 28.16 8.20
CA ILE A 269 -3.91 28.91 7.41
C ILE A 269 -4.67 29.66 6.30
N TYR A 270 -5.15 30.86 6.62
CA TYR A 270 -5.80 31.78 5.68
C TYR A 270 -4.80 32.57 4.82
N LYS A 271 -3.56 32.07 4.62
CA LYS A 271 -2.65 32.72 3.67
C LYS A 271 -3.16 32.45 2.26
N ARG A 272 -3.62 33.50 1.60
CA ARG A 272 -3.84 33.51 0.15
C ARG A 272 -2.48 33.32 -0.52
N LEU A 273 -2.15 32.08 -0.85
CA LEU A 273 -0.89 31.77 -1.51
C LEU A 273 -0.98 32.25 -2.96
N GLN A 274 -0.07 33.14 -3.35
CA GLN A 274 0.07 33.64 -4.73
C GLN A 274 1.03 32.77 -5.56
N VAL A 275 1.11 31.47 -5.26
CA VAL A 275 1.93 30.54 -6.02
C VAL A 275 1.21 30.23 -7.33
N VAL A 276 1.83 30.62 -8.44
CA VAL A 276 1.40 30.25 -9.80
C VAL A 276 1.94 28.86 -10.09
N GLN A 277 1.07 27.96 -10.56
CA GLN A 277 1.40 26.56 -10.80
C GLN A 277 1.21 26.22 -12.27
N GLN A 278 2.31 25.90 -12.95
CA GLN A 278 2.25 25.32 -14.28
C GLN A 278 1.79 23.86 -14.18
N ILE A 279 0.63 23.57 -14.74
CA ILE A 279 0.04 22.24 -14.79
C ILE A 279 0.11 21.69 -16.21
N THR A 280 0.81 20.58 -16.40
CA THR A 280 0.96 19.90 -17.70
C THR A 280 0.34 18.52 -17.64
N SER A 281 -0.66 18.24 -18.49
CA SER A 281 -1.13 16.86 -18.69
C SER A 281 -0.20 16.11 -19.63
N ILE A 282 0.31 14.96 -19.20
CA ILE A 282 1.20 14.11 -19.99
C ILE A 282 0.44 12.84 -20.43
N PRO A 283 0.28 12.63 -21.74
CA PRO A 283 -0.39 11.44 -22.25
C PRO A 283 0.52 10.21 -22.08
N VAL A 284 -0.08 9.09 -21.69
CA VAL A 284 0.60 7.80 -21.62
C VAL A 284 -0.16 6.79 -22.47
N LEU A 285 0.51 6.22 -23.47
CA LEU A 285 -0.11 5.22 -24.34
C LEU A 285 -0.31 3.90 -23.57
N MET A 286 -1.54 3.41 -23.51
CA MET A 286 -1.90 2.15 -22.84
C MET A 286 -1.96 0.96 -23.80
N PRO A 287 -1.54 -0.24 -23.34
CA PRO A 287 -1.94 -1.49 -23.97
C PRO A 287 -3.43 -1.78 -23.67
N SER A 288 -4.28 -1.75 -24.70
CA SER A 288 -5.71 -2.16 -24.76
C SER A 288 -6.55 -2.06 -23.46
N ALA A 289 -7.45 -1.07 -23.43
CA ALA A 289 -8.39 -0.78 -22.33
C ALA A 289 -9.30 -1.99 -21.98
N MET A 290 -9.45 -2.31 -20.69
CA MET A 290 -10.53 -3.20 -20.24
C MET A 290 -11.12 -2.79 -18.88
N TYR A 291 -12.44 -2.95 -18.80
CA TYR A 291 -13.42 -2.57 -17.78
C TYR A 291 -13.77 -1.08 -17.76
N MET A 292 -15.01 -0.76 -18.14
CA MET A 292 -15.63 0.55 -17.88
C MET A 292 -16.50 0.45 -16.62
N ASN A 293 -16.51 1.49 -15.78
CA ASN A 293 -17.50 1.59 -14.69
C ASN A 293 -18.80 2.22 -15.23
N GLY A 294 -19.55 1.42 -16.00
CA GLY A 294 -20.75 1.83 -16.71
C GLY A 294 -20.50 2.63 -17.99
N SER A 295 -21.59 3.03 -18.65
CA SER A 295 -21.60 3.60 -20.01
C SER A 295 -21.02 5.02 -20.11
N VAL A 296 -20.71 5.67 -18.99
CA VAL A 296 -20.31 7.10 -18.93
C VAL A 296 -18.88 7.31 -18.42
N ASN A 297 -18.19 6.29 -17.88
CA ASN A 297 -16.85 6.45 -17.28
C ASN A 297 -15.70 6.01 -18.19
N SER A 298 -14.53 6.63 -17.97
CA SER A 298 -13.26 6.18 -18.57
C SER A 298 -12.92 4.76 -18.11
N PRO A 299 -12.27 3.94 -18.96
CA PRO A 299 -11.92 2.57 -18.60
C PRO A 299 -10.94 2.55 -17.42
N TYR A 300 -10.85 1.44 -16.70
CA TYR A 300 -9.76 1.20 -15.77
C TYR A 300 -8.48 0.80 -16.52
N THR A 301 -7.34 1.00 -15.87
CA THR A 301 -6.04 0.61 -16.42
C THR A 301 -5.86 -0.91 -16.29
N ARG A 302 -5.35 -1.57 -17.33
CA ARG A 302 -4.93 -2.98 -17.27
C ARG A 302 -3.72 -3.13 -16.34
N TYR A 303 -3.53 -4.31 -15.75
CA TYR A 303 -2.35 -4.64 -14.92
C TYR A 303 -2.25 -3.94 -13.56
N THR A 304 -3.32 -3.31 -13.09
CA THR A 304 -3.36 -2.68 -11.75
C THR A 304 -3.41 -3.69 -10.61
N GLY A 305 -3.69 -4.95 -10.92
CA GLY A 305 -4.01 -5.99 -9.94
C GLY A 305 -5.47 -5.93 -9.46
N ARG A 306 -6.20 -4.84 -9.70
CA ARG A 306 -7.61 -4.70 -9.27
C ARG A 306 -8.52 -5.77 -9.88
N PHE A 307 -8.23 -6.14 -11.13
CA PHE A 307 -9.03 -7.07 -11.94
C PHE A 307 -8.35 -8.43 -12.15
N GLY A 308 -7.32 -8.72 -11.37
CA GLY A 308 -6.44 -9.86 -11.59
C GLY A 308 -5.28 -9.54 -12.54
N ILE A 309 -4.12 -10.12 -12.26
CA ILE A 309 -2.97 -10.20 -13.16
C ILE A 309 -2.20 -11.51 -12.95
N THR A 310 -1.73 -12.11 -14.04
CA THR A 310 -0.85 -13.30 -14.01
C THR A 310 0.63 -12.93 -14.00
N ALA A 311 1.50 -13.83 -13.57
CA ALA A 311 2.95 -13.59 -13.58
C ALA A 311 3.51 -13.32 -14.99
N ASP A 312 2.89 -13.86 -16.05
CA ASP A 312 3.29 -13.59 -17.43
C ASP A 312 2.85 -12.20 -17.90
N GLU A 313 1.61 -11.81 -17.63
CA GLU A 313 1.12 -10.44 -17.85
C GLU A 313 1.94 -9.41 -17.07
N GLN A 314 2.40 -9.77 -15.87
CA GLN A 314 3.26 -8.93 -15.07
C GLN A 314 4.59 -8.64 -15.78
N LYS A 315 5.21 -9.63 -16.46
CA LYS A 315 6.45 -9.40 -17.22
C LYS A 315 6.26 -8.34 -18.31
N GLU A 316 5.13 -8.40 -19.02
CA GLU A 316 4.74 -7.41 -20.02
C GLU A 316 4.53 -6.02 -19.39
N ALA A 317 3.76 -5.98 -18.30
CA ALA A 317 3.47 -4.76 -17.55
C ALA A 317 4.74 -4.08 -17.06
N LEU A 318 5.71 -4.84 -16.53
CA LEU A 318 6.98 -4.29 -16.04
C LEU A 318 7.82 -3.64 -17.15
N GLN A 319 7.86 -4.25 -18.34
CA GLN A 319 8.55 -3.68 -19.48
C GLN A 319 7.90 -2.37 -19.94
N TRP A 320 6.57 -2.32 -19.92
CA TRP A 320 5.81 -1.13 -20.24
C TRP A 320 6.00 -0.02 -19.19
N LEU A 321 5.81 -0.30 -17.90
CA LEU A 321 6.02 0.64 -16.78
C LEU A 321 7.44 1.24 -16.79
N LYS A 322 8.45 0.44 -17.13
CA LYS A 322 9.83 0.88 -17.29
C LYS A 322 10.00 1.91 -18.41
N ASN A 323 9.35 1.68 -19.55
CA ASN A 323 9.38 2.61 -20.68
C ASN A 323 8.68 3.93 -20.33
N ILE A 324 7.54 3.87 -19.63
CA ILE A 324 6.85 5.07 -19.13
C ILE A 324 7.71 5.84 -18.13
N GLY A 325 8.33 5.17 -17.16
CA GLY A 325 9.23 5.84 -16.21
C GLY A 325 10.40 6.54 -16.88
N ARG A 326 10.99 5.93 -17.91
CA ARG A 326 12.04 6.57 -18.73
C ARG A 326 11.52 7.78 -19.50
N MET A 327 10.33 7.69 -20.08
CA MET A 327 9.71 8.82 -20.78
C MET A 327 9.42 9.97 -19.81
N LEU A 328 8.79 9.70 -18.66
CA LEU A 328 8.42 10.72 -17.68
C LEU A 328 9.62 11.35 -16.98
N LYS A 329 10.76 10.66 -16.94
CA LYS A 329 12.04 11.25 -16.51
C LYS A 329 12.39 12.51 -17.30
N GLU A 330 12.11 12.54 -18.61
CA GLU A 330 12.43 13.68 -19.49
C GLU A 330 11.54 14.90 -19.24
N TYR A 331 10.43 14.73 -18.52
CA TYR A 331 9.56 15.83 -18.09
C TYR A 331 9.96 16.41 -16.73
N ARG A 332 10.95 15.83 -16.05
CA ARG A 332 11.40 16.36 -14.76
C ARG A 332 12.06 17.72 -14.95
N SER A 333 11.69 18.69 -14.13
CA SER A 333 12.26 20.06 -14.20
C SER A 333 13.28 20.35 -13.12
N GLY A 334 13.48 19.41 -12.18
CA GLY A 334 14.42 19.60 -11.09
C GLY A 334 15.11 18.32 -10.60
N SER A 335 15.89 18.51 -9.55
CA SER A 335 16.75 17.49 -8.95
C SER A 335 15.98 16.51 -8.06
N LYS A 336 14.88 16.94 -7.45
CA LYS A 336 14.11 16.18 -6.48
C LYS A 336 12.62 16.19 -6.79
N THR A 337 12.10 15.02 -7.13
CA THR A 337 10.73 14.86 -7.67
C THR A 337 9.86 14.08 -6.69
N LEU A 338 8.63 14.52 -6.49
CA LEU A 338 7.59 13.72 -5.83
C LEU A 338 6.65 13.11 -6.87
N VAL A 339 6.35 11.82 -6.71
CA VAL A 339 5.30 11.11 -7.44
C VAL A 339 4.19 10.77 -6.45
N LEU A 340 2.98 11.24 -6.72
CA LEU A 340 1.81 11.07 -5.86
C LEU A 340 0.72 10.26 -6.59
N GLY A 341 0.50 9.02 -6.15
CA GLY A 341 -0.64 8.18 -6.56
C GLY A 341 -1.96 8.59 -5.90
N SER A 342 -3.04 7.88 -6.22
CA SER A 342 -4.39 8.16 -5.73
C SER A 342 -4.98 6.94 -5.00
N GLY A 343 -5.21 7.04 -3.68
CA GLY A 343 -5.88 6.00 -2.90
C GLY A 343 -5.23 4.62 -3.07
N GLU A 344 -6.00 3.68 -3.62
CA GLU A 344 -5.62 2.28 -3.92
C GLU A 344 -4.70 2.14 -5.14
N PHE A 345 -4.63 3.15 -6.01
CA PHE A 345 -3.79 3.15 -7.21
C PHE A 345 -2.33 3.46 -6.87
N MET A 346 -1.68 2.47 -6.26
CA MET A 346 -0.36 2.65 -5.65
C MET A 346 0.79 2.03 -6.43
N TYR A 347 0.63 0.77 -6.83
CA TYR A 347 1.73 -0.04 -7.36
C TYR A 347 2.32 0.53 -8.65
N MET A 348 1.49 0.80 -9.66
CA MET A 348 1.97 1.27 -10.97
C MET A 348 2.68 2.63 -10.88
N PRO A 349 2.12 3.66 -10.19
CA PRO A 349 2.85 4.91 -9.95
C PRO A 349 4.19 4.69 -9.22
N MET A 350 4.24 3.80 -8.22
CA MET A 350 5.48 3.46 -7.51
C MET A 350 6.51 2.80 -8.44
N ARG A 351 6.11 1.86 -9.29
CA ARG A 351 6.97 1.21 -10.31
C ARG A 351 7.49 2.19 -11.35
N ILE A 352 6.64 3.11 -11.81
CA ILE A 352 7.04 4.16 -12.76
C ILE A 352 8.06 5.09 -12.10
N ALA A 353 7.78 5.55 -10.87
CA ALA A 353 8.69 6.37 -10.08
C ALA A 353 10.06 5.71 -9.91
N ALA A 354 10.10 4.39 -9.69
CA ALA A 354 11.36 3.63 -9.59
C ALA A 354 12.23 3.67 -10.86
N ASN A 355 11.64 4.00 -12.02
CA ASN A 355 12.30 4.09 -13.32
C ASN A 355 12.53 5.54 -13.79
N MET A 356 12.19 6.55 -12.98
CA MET A 356 12.37 7.98 -13.28
C MET A 356 13.75 8.53 -12.88
N GLY A 357 14.68 7.69 -12.44
CA GLY A 357 16.04 8.06 -12.06
C GLY A 357 16.24 8.30 -10.55
N ALA A 358 17.33 8.96 -10.19
CA ALA A 358 17.67 9.25 -8.80
C ALA A 358 16.81 10.40 -8.22
N ASN A 359 16.75 10.48 -6.88
CA ASN A 359 16.05 11.51 -6.11
C ASN A 359 14.55 11.65 -6.43
N VAL A 360 13.92 10.53 -6.75
CA VAL A 360 12.47 10.42 -6.92
C VAL A 360 11.89 9.78 -5.67
N TYR A 361 10.83 10.38 -5.15
CA TYR A 361 10.10 9.91 -3.99
C TYR A 361 8.67 9.56 -4.39
N TYR A 362 8.11 8.55 -3.74
CA TYR A 362 6.77 8.07 -4.01
C TYR A 362 5.89 8.14 -2.77
N GLN A 363 4.65 8.61 -2.95
CA GLN A 363 3.58 8.53 -1.98
C GLN A 363 2.23 8.26 -2.69
N SER A 364 1.21 7.78 -1.98
CA SER A 364 -0.20 7.81 -2.40
C SER A 364 -1.07 8.63 -1.44
N THR A 365 -2.17 9.16 -1.92
CA THR A 365 -3.21 9.75 -1.06
C THR A 365 -3.97 8.66 -0.29
N THR A 366 -4.71 9.04 0.75
CA THR A 366 -5.45 8.09 1.61
C THR A 366 -6.78 8.66 2.10
N ARG A 367 -7.71 7.78 2.47
CA ARG A 367 -8.96 8.13 3.15
C ARG A 367 -8.82 8.30 4.66
N SER A 368 -7.73 7.83 5.24
CA SER A 368 -7.57 7.77 6.70
C SER A 368 -7.19 9.13 7.28
N PRO A 369 -8.05 9.76 8.12
CA PRO A 369 -7.69 10.99 8.80
C PRO A 369 -6.69 10.72 9.93
N ILE A 370 -5.54 11.38 9.86
CA ILE A 370 -4.47 11.36 10.85
C ILE A 370 -4.26 12.77 11.39
N TYR A 371 -3.93 12.88 12.67
CA TYR A 371 -3.55 14.14 13.28
C TYR A 371 -2.13 14.53 12.85
N PRO A 372 -1.91 15.74 12.32
CA PRO A 372 -0.58 16.25 12.06
C PRO A 372 0.03 16.87 13.32
N ALA A 373 1.30 16.61 13.59
CA ALA A 373 2.09 17.32 14.58
C ALA A 373 3.54 17.43 14.12
N ASP A 374 4.06 18.64 13.99
CA ASP A 374 5.44 18.87 13.58
C ASP A 374 6.42 18.64 14.74
N ARG A 375 6.56 17.38 15.15
CA ARG A 375 7.48 16.91 16.20
C ARG A 375 8.47 15.91 15.61
N CYS A 376 9.70 15.91 16.12
CA CYS A 376 10.68 14.89 15.74
C CYS A 376 10.14 13.49 16.08
N HIS A 377 10.36 12.51 15.20
CA HIS A 377 9.90 11.11 15.33
C HIS A 377 8.37 10.91 15.38
N TYR A 378 7.58 11.91 14.99
CA TYR A 378 6.14 11.76 14.82
C TYR A 378 5.80 11.54 13.33
N GLY A 379 5.07 10.47 13.04
CA GLY A 379 4.92 9.94 11.68
C GLY A 379 4.17 10.85 10.70
N VAL A 380 3.43 11.85 11.18
CA VAL A 380 2.68 12.78 10.32
C VAL A 380 2.90 14.22 10.76
N ARG A 381 3.77 14.94 10.06
CA ARG A 381 4.19 16.30 10.43
C ARG A 381 3.32 17.39 9.81
N ASN A 382 2.74 17.15 8.64
CA ASN A 382 1.77 18.05 8.02
C ASN A 382 0.70 17.28 7.23
N ARG A 383 -0.39 17.98 6.90
CA ARG A 383 -1.58 17.42 6.26
C ARG A 383 -2.16 18.36 5.19
N PHE A 384 -2.60 17.75 4.11
CA PHE A 384 -3.44 18.33 3.05
C PHE A 384 -4.74 17.55 3.01
N SER A 385 -5.85 18.26 2.87
CA SER A 385 -7.19 17.69 2.90
C SER A 385 -7.97 18.22 1.70
N PHE A 386 -8.46 17.34 0.83
CA PHE A 386 -9.18 17.70 -0.40
C PHE A 386 -10.19 16.61 -0.76
N LEU A 387 -11.23 16.97 -1.52
CA LEU A 387 -12.14 15.98 -2.09
C LEU A 387 -11.39 15.14 -3.14
N ASN A 388 -11.66 13.83 -3.18
CA ASN A 388 -11.03 12.95 -4.15
C ASN A 388 -11.44 13.36 -5.57
N PRO A 389 -10.49 13.67 -6.48
CA PRO A 389 -10.83 14.09 -7.84
C PRO A 389 -11.57 13.02 -8.66
N GLU A 390 -11.40 11.74 -8.34
CA GLU A 390 -12.08 10.61 -8.99
C GLU A 390 -13.47 10.33 -8.40
N ASN A 391 -13.75 10.82 -7.19
CA ASN A 391 -15.06 10.72 -6.52
C ASN A 391 -15.20 11.80 -5.44
N SER A 392 -15.87 12.90 -5.78
CA SER A 392 -16.00 14.08 -4.92
C SER A 392 -16.83 13.85 -3.65
N SER A 393 -17.49 12.70 -3.48
CA SER A 393 -18.19 12.34 -2.23
C SER A 393 -17.24 11.88 -1.11
N VAL A 394 -15.95 11.67 -1.41
CA VAL A 394 -14.99 11.10 -0.46
C VAL A 394 -13.85 12.09 -0.18
N GLN A 395 -13.55 12.33 1.09
CA GLN A 395 -12.42 13.15 1.52
C GLN A 395 -11.11 12.34 1.48
N TYR A 396 -10.10 12.88 0.82
CA TYR A 396 -8.75 12.31 0.75
C TYR A 396 -7.73 13.23 1.42
N TYR A 397 -6.61 12.63 1.81
CA TYR A 397 -5.51 13.29 2.47
C TYR A 397 -4.16 12.97 1.80
N ALA A 398 -3.25 13.94 1.86
CA ALA A 398 -1.82 13.74 1.64
C ALA A 398 -1.05 14.27 2.85
N TYR A 399 0.11 13.68 3.13
CA TYR A 399 0.86 13.91 4.38
C TYR A 399 2.35 14.04 4.12
N ASN A 400 3.07 14.73 5.01
CA ASN A 400 4.53 14.82 5.00
C ASN A 400 5.13 15.38 3.69
N ILE A 401 4.46 16.36 3.08
CA ILE A 401 4.97 17.11 1.91
C ILE A 401 5.26 18.53 2.36
N MET A 402 6.51 18.82 2.72
CA MET A 402 6.92 20.11 3.27
C MET A 402 7.13 21.17 2.19
N GLU A 403 7.09 22.43 2.62
CA GLU A 403 7.40 23.58 1.76
C GLU A 403 8.82 23.47 1.20
N ASN A 404 8.99 23.74 -0.11
CA ASN A 404 10.26 23.71 -0.83
C ASN A 404 11.01 22.35 -0.76
N GLN A 405 10.30 21.25 -0.45
CA GLN A 405 10.92 19.94 -0.33
C GLN A 405 11.22 19.28 -1.68
N TYR A 406 10.45 19.62 -2.71
CA TYR A 406 10.47 19.04 -4.04
C TYR A 406 10.45 20.14 -5.09
N ASP A 407 11.17 19.92 -6.19
CA ASP A 407 11.24 20.85 -7.30
C ASP A 407 10.01 20.70 -8.22
N ASP A 408 9.53 19.46 -8.39
CA ASP A 408 8.37 19.13 -9.20
C ASP A 408 7.55 17.95 -8.67
N LEU A 409 6.31 17.84 -9.16
CA LEU A 409 5.32 16.86 -8.72
C LEU A 409 4.65 16.17 -9.91
N PHE A 410 4.57 14.85 -9.86
CA PHE A 410 3.74 14.05 -10.77
C PHE A 410 2.53 13.51 -10.02
N LEU A 411 1.33 13.90 -10.45
CA LEU A 411 0.06 13.40 -9.96
C LEU A 411 -0.42 12.28 -10.87
N PHE A 412 -0.54 11.07 -10.32
CA PHE A 412 -1.05 9.91 -11.03
C PHE A 412 -2.50 9.63 -10.65
N PHE A 413 -3.32 9.39 -11.66
CA PHE A 413 -4.68 8.92 -11.53
C PHE A 413 -4.89 7.68 -12.40
N GLU A 414 -5.70 6.74 -11.91
CA GLU A 414 -6.00 5.51 -12.66
C GLU A 414 -6.87 5.83 -13.87
N LYS A 415 -7.70 6.88 -13.76
CA LYS A 415 -8.60 7.37 -14.80
C LYS A 415 -8.45 8.87 -15.02
N GLU A 416 -8.81 9.30 -16.22
CA GLU A 416 -9.02 10.70 -16.53
C GLU A 416 -10.08 11.35 -15.61
N ILE A 417 -9.79 12.56 -15.14
CA ILE A 417 -10.64 13.36 -14.24
C ILE A 417 -10.96 14.70 -14.90
N GLN A 418 -12.11 15.29 -14.53
CA GLN A 418 -12.45 16.65 -14.93
C GLN A 418 -11.57 17.66 -14.19
N TRP A 419 -11.20 18.75 -14.87
CA TRP A 419 -10.31 19.78 -14.32
C TRP A 419 -10.83 20.38 -13.02
N GLU A 420 -12.13 20.63 -12.95
CA GLU A 420 -12.82 21.25 -11.82
C GLU A 420 -12.71 20.38 -10.56
N HIS A 421 -12.64 19.06 -10.73
CA HIS A 421 -12.47 18.12 -9.61
C HIS A 421 -11.03 18.05 -9.11
N LEU A 422 -10.05 18.41 -9.95
CA LEU A 422 -8.64 18.45 -9.57
C LEU A 422 -8.29 19.73 -8.78
N GLN A 423 -8.98 20.84 -9.06
CA GLN A 423 -8.68 22.15 -8.52
C GLN A 423 -8.57 22.21 -6.98
N PRO A 424 -9.47 21.58 -6.18
CA PRO A 424 -9.34 21.60 -4.72
C PRO A 424 -8.02 20.99 -4.21
N LYS A 425 -7.52 19.95 -4.89
CA LYS A 425 -6.24 19.33 -4.57
C LYS A 425 -5.07 20.25 -4.94
N LEU A 426 -5.10 20.89 -6.11
CA LEU A 426 -4.06 21.83 -6.53
C LEU A 426 -3.97 23.04 -5.60
N ASP A 427 -5.11 23.58 -5.17
CA ASP A 427 -5.15 24.70 -4.23
C ASP A 427 -4.51 24.36 -2.88
N GLN A 428 -4.69 23.14 -2.39
CA GLN A 428 -3.98 22.67 -1.19
C GLN A 428 -2.48 22.53 -1.42
N LEU A 429 -2.07 22.07 -2.60
CA LEU A 429 -0.67 21.87 -2.95
C LEU A 429 0.10 23.18 -3.15
N LYS A 430 -0.56 24.33 -3.34
CA LYS A 430 0.13 25.64 -3.35
C LYS A 430 0.96 25.87 -2.09
N ARG A 431 0.57 25.28 -0.95
CA ARG A 431 1.27 25.36 0.34
C ARG A 431 2.65 24.69 0.34
N THR A 432 2.98 23.91 -0.68
CA THR A 432 4.30 23.26 -0.81
C THR A 432 5.30 24.09 -1.58
N ASN A 433 4.86 25.19 -2.22
CA ASN A 433 5.61 25.97 -3.22
C ASN A 433 6.08 25.19 -4.46
N ILE A 434 5.54 24.00 -4.71
CA ILE A 434 5.79 23.30 -5.97
C ILE A 434 5.04 24.03 -7.09
N THR A 435 5.79 24.56 -8.05
CA THR A 435 5.25 25.34 -9.18
C THR A 435 5.06 24.52 -10.44
N ASP A 436 5.77 23.41 -10.61
CA ASP A 436 5.67 22.58 -11.82
C ASP A 436 5.05 21.21 -11.50
N ILE A 437 3.80 21.03 -11.93
CA ILE A 437 2.99 19.84 -11.66
C ILE A 437 2.60 19.16 -12.96
N LYS A 438 2.88 17.87 -13.06
CA LYS A 438 2.54 17.01 -14.18
C LYS A 438 1.38 16.13 -13.77
N VAL A 439 0.33 16.07 -14.58
CA VAL A 439 -0.81 15.18 -14.37
C VAL A 439 -0.72 14.04 -15.36
N VAL A 440 -0.74 12.82 -14.85
CA VAL A 440 -0.55 11.60 -15.62
C VAL A 440 -1.76 10.69 -15.42
N TYR A 441 -2.44 10.37 -16.52
CA TYR A 441 -3.53 9.41 -16.56
C TYR A 441 -3.01 8.11 -17.16
N LEU A 442 -3.30 6.97 -16.51
CA LEU A 442 -3.05 5.66 -17.12
C LEU A 442 -4.29 5.10 -17.84
N SER A 443 -5.38 5.86 -17.91
CA SER A 443 -6.52 5.52 -18.74
C SER A 443 -7.26 6.79 -19.17
N GLU A 444 -7.42 6.97 -20.48
CA GLU A 444 -8.00 8.16 -21.10
C GLU A 444 -9.16 7.77 -22.02
N LYS A 445 -10.16 8.66 -22.16
CA LYS A 445 -11.15 8.53 -23.24
C LYS A 445 -10.52 8.97 -24.56
N GLU A 446 -10.75 8.23 -25.63
CA GLU A 446 -10.30 8.66 -26.96
C GLU A 446 -10.87 10.05 -27.30
N GLY A 447 -10.01 10.97 -27.73
CA GLY A 447 -10.41 12.28 -28.27
C GLY A 447 -10.51 13.44 -27.27
N VAL A 448 -10.10 13.30 -26.00
CA VAL A 448 -10.08 14.45 -25.06
C VAL A 448 -8.85 15.35 -25.29
N PRO A 449 -9.01 16.69 -25.40
CA PRO A 449 -7.89 17.60 -25.68
C PRO A 449 -6.89 17.69 -24.52
N LYS A 450 -5.60 17.64 -24.87
CA LYS A 450 -4.49 17.89 -23.93
C LYS A 450 -4.47 19.35 -23.49
N TRP A 451 -4.18 19.60 -22.22
CA TRP A 451 -4.07 20.97 -21.69
C TRP A 451 -2.74 21.24 -20.97
N ILE A 452 -2.23 22.45 -21.20
CA ILE A 452 -1.25 23.14 -20.36
C ILE A 452 -2.00 24.32 -19.72
N ARG A 453 -1.93 24.44 -18.40
CA ARG A 453 -2.55 25.55 -17.65
C ARG A 453 -1.52 26.19 -16.73
N TYR A 454 -1.68 27.48 -16.46
CA TYR A 454 -0.79 28.29 -15.62
C TYR A 454 -1.53 28.82 -14.39
#